data_AF-A0A9Q0EK10-F1
#
_entry.id   AF-A0A9Q0EK10-F1
#
_cell.length_a   1.000
_cell.length_b   1.000
_cell.length_c   1.000
_cell.angle_alpha   90.00
_cell.angle_beta   90.00
_cell.angle_gamma   90.00
#
_symmetry.space_group_name_H-M   'P 1'
#
loop_
_entity.id
_entity.type
_entity.pdbx_description
1 polymer ?
#
loop_
_entity_poly.entity_id
_entity_poly.type
_entity_poly.pdbx_seq_one_letter_code
_entity_poly.pdbx_strand_id
1 'polypeptide(L)'
;MEKDFQSAPKRFWQTIRRLRRGKRGSIQAVYSKGGTLLTSTEEVIGRWKEHFEELLNPTTPSTVETELEDEGRQTSISLEDVTAVVK
;
A
#
# COMPACT_ATOMS: atom_id res chain seq x y z
N MET A 1 -2.05 20.49 -29.14
CA MET A 1 -2.19 19.06 -29.47
C MET A 1 -2.35 18.84 -30.96
N GLU A 2 -3.46 19.24 -31.59
CA GLU A 2 -3.69 19.02 -33.05
C GLU A 2 -2.61 19.68 -33.94
N LYS A 3 -2.27 20.95 -33.65
CA LYS A 3 -1.20 21.69 -34.35
C LYS A 3 0.16 21.03 -34.20
N ASP A 4 0.44 20.38 -33.08
CA ASP A 4 1.74 19.75 -32.80
C ASP A 4 1.86 18.41 -33.55
N PHE A 5 0.74 17.69 -33.70
CA PHE A 5 0.65 16.49 -34.52
C PHE A 5 0.93 16.79 -36.00
N GLN A 6 0.37 17.89 -36.52
CA GLN A 6 0.55 18.26 -37.93
C GLN A 6 1.90 18.91 -38.23
N SER A 7 2.38 19.81 -37.36
CA SER A 7 3.62 20.56 -37.59
C SER A 7 4.89 19.78 -37.21
N ALA A 8 4.80 18.81 -36.28
CA ALA A 8 5.95 18.02 -35.83
C ALA A 8 5.56 16.56 -35.46
N PRO A 9 5.04 15.75 -36.41
CA PRO A 9 4.49 14.42 -36.14
C PRO A 9 5.47 13.46 -35.46
N LYS A 10 6.76 13.54 -35.81
CA LYS A 10 7.81 12.73 -35.16
C LYS A 10 7.96 13.05 -33.67
N ARG A 11 7.99 14.34 -33.31
CA ARG A 11 8.13 14.77 -31.90
C ARG A 11 6.88 14.43 -31.11
N PHE A 12 5.70 14.64 -31.72
CA PHE A 12 4.42 14.26 -31.14
C PHE A 12 4.38 12.76 -30.76
N TRP A 13 4.65 11.86 -31.72
CA TRP A 13 4.62 10.42 -31.43
C TRP A 13 5.72 9.94 -30.49
N GLN A 14 6.89 10.59 -30.48
CA GLN A 14 7.92 10.31 -29.47
C GLN A 14 7.43 10.62 -28.05
N THR A 15 6.77 11.76 -27.85
CA THR A 15 6.19 12.13 -26.55
C THR A 15 5.09 11.16 -26.13
N ILE A 16 4.17 10.83 -27.04
CA ILE A 16 3.12 9.85 -26.78
C ILE A 16 3.71 8.48 -26.42
N ARG A 17 4.76 8.03 -27.11
CA ARG A 17 5.42 6.74 -26.82
C ARG A 17 6.12 6.75 -25.46
N ARG A 18 6.66 7.89 -25.03
CA ARG A 18 7.24 8.05 -23.68
C ARG A 18 6.16 8.02 -22.60
N LEU A 19 5.04 8.70 -22.81
CA LEU A 19 3.91 8.72 -21.88
C LEU A 19 3.29 7.33 -21.72
N ARG A 20 3.09 6.59 -22.82
CA ARG A 20 2.53 5.22 -22.79
C ARG A 20 3.40 4.20 -22.05
N ARG A 21 4.72 4.43 -21.95
CA ARG A 21 5.61 3.51 -21.22
C ARG A 21 5.34 3.48 -19.71
N GLY A 22 4.60 4.47 -19.18
CA GLY A 22 4.31 4.60 -17.75
C GLY A 22 5.58 4.86 -16.92
N LYS A 23 5.40 5.07 -15.62
CA LYS A 23 6.53 5.10 -14.68
C LYS A 23 6.91 3.65 -14.37
N ARG A 24 8.10 3.24 -14.78
CA ARG A 24 8.67 1.97 -14.30
C ARG A 24 9.07 2.15 -12.85
N GLY A 25 8.29 1.57 -11.93
CA GLY A 25 8.69 1.47 -10.55
C GLY A 25 9.93 0.57 -10.48
N SER A 26 11.02 1.08 -9.93
CA SER A 26 12.13 0.22 -9.50
C SER A 26 11.70 -0.49 -8.22
N ILE A 27 12.00 -1.79 -8.11
CA ILE A 27 11.83 -2.51 -6.85
C ILE A 27 12.81 -1.90 -5.85
N GLN A 28 12.28 -1.47 -4.71
CA GLN A 28 13.09 -0.92 -3.63
C GLN A 28 13.82 -2.06 -2.92
N ALA A 29 15.08 -1.81 -2.53
CA ALA A 29 15.83 -2.75 -1.72
C ALA A 29 15.21 -2.89 -0.32
N VAL A 30 15.21 -4.11 0.21
CA VAL A 30 14.57 -4.45 1.50
C VAL A 30 15.57 -5.21 2.36
N TYR A 31 15.50 -5.06 3.68
CA TYR A 31 16.35 -5.86 4.58
C TYR A 31 15.78 -7.27 4.79
N SER A 32 16.66 -8.27 4.75
CA SER A 32 16.36 -9.63 5.19
C SER A 32 16.14 -9.66 6.71
N LYS A 33 15.58 -10.75 7.23
CA LYS A 33 15.43 -10.93 8.69
C LYS A 33 16.77 -10.89 9.44
N GLY A 34 17.86 -11.30 8.77
CA GLY A 34 19.23 -11.24 9.28
C GLY A 34 19.91 -9.88 9.10
N GLY A 35 19.21 -8.85 8.60
CA GLY A 35 19.77 -7.50 8.42
C GLY A 35 20.58 -7.29 7.14
N THR A 36 20.63 -8.26 6.23
CA THR A 36 21.30 -8.11 4.92
C THR A 36 20.42 -7.32 3.96
N LEU A 37 20.98 -6.36 3.23
CA LEU A 37 20.24 -5.60 2.22
C LEU A 37 20.01 -6.46 0.95
N LEU A 38 18.75 -6.71 0.62
CA LEU A 38 18.33 -7.46 -0.57
C LEU A 38 18.05 -6.50 -1.72
N THR A 39 18.76 -6.70 -2.83
CA THR A 39 18.65 -5.86 -4.03
C THR A 39 18.12 -6.62 -5.23
N SER A 40 18.17 -7.96 -5.20
CA SER A 40 17.61 -8.78 -6.27
C SER A 40 16.09 -8.80 -6.20
N THR A 41 15.43 -8.67 -7.35
CA THR A 41 13.97 -8.76 -7.49
C THR A 41 13.42 -10.03 -6.85
N GLU A 42 14.07 -11.17 -7.08
CA GLU A 42 13.62 -12.47 -6.58
C GLU A 42 13.71 -12.55 -5.05
N GLU A 43 14.79 -12.02 -4.49
CA GLU A 43 15.01 -11.98 -3.04
C GLU A 43 14.00 -11.07 -2.35
N VAL A 44 13.71 -9.89 -2.94
CA VAL A 44 12.71 -8.96 -2.39
C VAL A 44 11.31 -9.60 -2.42
N ILE A 45 10.94 -10.27 -3.52
CA ILE A 45 9.66 -10.98 -3.61
C ILE A 45 9.58 -12.10 -2.56
N GLY A 46 10.64 -12.89 -2.42
CA GLY A 46 10.73 -13.93 -1.39
C GLY A 46 10.56 -13.37 0.02
N ARG A 47 11.22 -12.24 0.33
CA ARG A 47 11.13 -11.57 1.63
C ARG A 47 9.71 -11.08 1.94
N TRP A 48 9.00 -10.56 0.94
CA TRP A 48 7.59 -10.17 1.08
C TRP A 48 6.69 -11.39 1.30
N LYS A 49 6.93 -12.48 0.56
CA LYS A 49 6.18 -13.72 0.75
C LYS A 49 6.29 -14.23 2.17
N GLU A 50 7.50 -14.32 2.72
CA GLU A 50 7.72 -14.73 4.12
C GLU A 50 7.01 -13.81 5.10
N HIS A 51 7.09 -12.49 4.89
CA HIS A 51 6.43 -11.52 5.78
C HIS A 51 4.92 -11.72 5.83
N PHE A 52 4.29 -11.91 4.65
CA PHE A 52 2.85 -12.15 4.58
C PHE A 52 2.47 -13.53 5.10
N GLU A 53 3.31 -14.56 4.89
CA GLU A 53 3.05 -15.87 5.49
C GLU A 53 3.06 -15.81 7.03
N GLU A 54 4.00 -15.07 7.64
CA GLU A 54 4.02 -14.87 9.10
C GLU A 54 2.82 -14.08 9.62
N LEU A 55 2.38 -13.06 8.87
CA LEU A 55 1.23 -12.24 9.23
C LEU A 55 -0.10 -13.00 9.10
N LEU A 56 -0.24 -13.81 8.05
CA LEU A 56 -1.51 -14.48 7.72
C LEU A 56 -1.63 -15.87 8.35
N ASN A 57 -0.50 -16.55 8.60
CA ASN A 57 -0.46 -17.88 9.20
C ASN A 57 0.41 -17.85 10.47
N PRO A 58 -0.05 -17.18 11.54
CA PRO A 58 0.71 -17.12 12.78
C PRO A 58 0.93 -18.54 13.30
N THR A 59 2.18 -19.00 13.23
CA THR A 59 2.59 -20.37 13.64
C THR A 59 2.56 -20.52 15.17
N THR A 60 2.54 -19.40 15.87
CA THR A 60 2.23 -19.33 17.30
C THR A 60 0.79 -18.85 17.43
N PRO A 61 -0.07 -19.47 18.26
CA PRO A 61 -1.33 -18.83 18.61
C PRO A 61 -0.96 -17.49 19.22
N SER A 62 -1.45 -16.41 18.60
CA SER A 62 -1.21 -15.04 19.03
C SER A 62 -1.78 -14.84 20.44
N THR A 63 -1.02 -15.19 21.48
CA THR A 63 -1.20 -14.68 22.84
C THR A 63 -0.57 -13.30 22.90
N VAL A 64 -1.10 -12.40 22.08
CA VAL A 64 -1.04 -10.97 22.34
C VAL A 64 -2.48 -10.52 22.20
N GLU A 65 -3.29 -10.95 23.17
CA GLU A 65 -4.32 -10.08 23.72
C GLU A 65 -3.54 -8.88 24.25
N THR A 66 -3.28 -7.92 23.35
CA THR A 66 -3.00 -6.57 23.78
C THR A 66 -4.26 -6.21 24.55
N GLU A 67 -4.15 -6.22 25.88
CA GLU A 67 -4.85 -5.27 26.72
C GLU A 67 -4.53 -3.87 26.17
N LEU A 68 -5.18 -3.52 25.08
CA LEU A 68 -5.68 -2.18 24.94
C LEU A 68 -6.84 -2.16 25.93
N GLU A 69 -6.52 -1.79 27.17
CA GLU A 69 -7.44 -0.99 27.98
C GLU A 69 -7.75 0.29 27.19
N ASP A 70 -8.53 0.15 26.11
CA ASP A 70 -9.41 1.21 25.69
C ASP A 70 -10.62 1.07 26.62
N GLU A 71 -10.56 1.79 27.74
CA GLU A 71 -11.76 2.19 28.50
C GLU A 71 -12.66 3.12 27.65
N GLY A 72 -12.71 2.95 26.33
CA GLY A 72 -13.77 3.41 25.47
C GLY A 72 -14.97 2.50 25.63
N ARG A 73 -15.66 2.64 26.78
CA ARG A 73 -16.98 2.05 27.03
C ARG A 73 -17.86 2.38 25.83
N GLN A 74 -18.02 1.44 24.91
CA GLN A 74 -18.97 1.56 23.81
C GLN A 74 -20.36 1.49 24.41
N THR A 75 -20.85 2.62 24.92
CA THR A 75 -22.24 2.79 25.24
C THR A 75 -22.97 2.85 23.90
N SER A 76 -23.77 1.84 23.62
CA SER A 76 -24.70 1.83 22.49
C SER A 76 -25.49 3.14 22.50
N ILE A 77 -25.23 4.00 21.51
CA ILE A 77 -25.90 5.30 21.38
C ILE A 77 -27.39 5.03 21.17
N SER A 78 -28.23 5.58 22.05
CA SER A 78 -29.69 5.49 21.94
C SER A 78 -30.22 6.48 20.91
N LEU A 79 -31.33 6.15 20.27
CA LEU A 79 -32.04 7.06 19.34
C LEU A 79 -32.44 8.39 20.03
N GLU A 80 -32.62 8.35 21.35
CA GLU A 80 -32.95 9.51 22.19
C GLU A 80 -31.79 10.52 22.24
N ASP A 81 -30.54 10.04 22.30
CA ASP A 81 -29.34 10.89 22.29
C ASP A 81 -29.19 11.62 20.95
N VAL A 82 -29.58 10.98 19.85
CA VAL A 82 -29.50 11.55 18.50
C VAL A 82 -30.50 12.68 18.29
N THR A 83 -31.70 12.55 18.87
CA THR A 83 -32.79 13.53 18.66
C THR A 83 -32.68 14.77 19.55
N ALA A 84 -31.87 14.73 20.61
CA ALA A 84 -31.62 15.89 21.47
C ALA A 84 -30.72 16.97 20.82
N VAL A 85 -29.89 16.60 19.84
CA VAL A 85 -28.95 17.52 19.16
C VAL A 85 -29.63 18.29 18.03
N VAL A 86 -30.75 17.80 17.52
CA VAL A 86 -31.55 18.49 16.50
C VAL A 86 -32.55 19.41 17.23
N LYS A 87 -32.13 20.64 17.50
CA LYS A 87 -32.97 21.73 18.01
C LYS A 87 -32.84 22.97 17.14
#